data_AF-A0AAN8ZHE0-F1
#
_entry.id   AF-A0AAN8ZHE0-F1
#
_cell.length_a   1.000
_cell.length_b   1.000
_cell.length_c   1.000
_cell.angle_alpha   90.00
_cell.angle_beta   90.00
_cell.angle_gamma   90.00
#
_symmetry.space_group_name_H-M   'P 1'
#
loop_
_entity.id
_entity.type
_entity.pdbx_description
1 polymer ?
#
loop_
_entity_poly.entity_id
_entity_poly.type
_entity_poly.pdbx_seq_one_letter_code
_entity_poly.pdbx_strand_id
1 'polypeptide(L)'
;MRRAYTKKSMTEYDPRLVAPTCLYLASKAEESPVAARLLVFYSRKVYTDERYKFEIKDILEMEMKILEALDYYLVVFHPYRALPQLLQDAGMGDISMTQLSWGLVNDTYKMDLILVHAPHMIALACIYIASVLKDKDTTAWFEELRVDMTVVKNISMEILDFYDNHLSITEERVNSALNKLKP
;
A
#
# COMPACT_ATOMS: atom_id res chain seq x y z
N MET A 1 7.10 -4.02 3.51
CA MET A 1 8.08 -3.22 2.74
C MET A 1 8.28 -1.82 3.32
N ARG A 2 7.29 -0.91 3.28
CA ARG A 2 7.45 0.47 3.80
C ARG A 2 8.02 0.55 5.21
N ARG A 3 7.43 -0.17 6.17
CA ARG A 3 7.91 -0.26 7.57
C ARG A 3 9.34 -0.79 7.71
N ALA A 4 9.85 -1.56 6.75
CA ALA A 4 11.25 -1.99 6.78
C ALA A 4 12.16 -0.83 6.35
N TYR A 5 11.78 -0.09 5.31
CA TYR A 5 12.54 1.05 4.78
C TYR A 5 12.45 2.33 5.62
N THR A 6 11.57 2.41 6.62
CA THR A 6 11.66 3.45 7.64
C THR A 6 12.82 3.21 8.62
N LYS A 7 13.34 1.99 8.70
CA LYS A 7 14.43 1.59 9.61
C LYS A 7 15.72 1.18 8.90
N LYS A 8 15.63 0.75 7.64
CA LYS A 8 16.72 0.20 6.84
C LYS A 8 16.91 0.97 5.54
N SER A 9 18.15 1.07 5.08
CA SER A 9 18.46 1.70 3.78
C SER A 9 18.15 0.75 2.61
N MET A 10 17.71 1.30 1.48
CA MET A 10 17.59 0.56 0.21
C MET A 10 18.92 0.04 -0.33
N THR A 11 20.06 0.58 0.15
CA THR A 11 21.39 0.04 -0.19
C THR A 11 21.77 -1.17 0.65
N GLU A 12 21.22 -1.30 1.86
CA GLU A 12 21.46 -2.46 2.74
C GLU A 12 20.52 -3.61 2.34
N TYR A 13 19.27 -3.26 2.02
CA TYR A 13 18.19 -4.19 1.73
C TYR A 13 17.70 -3.93 0.30
N ASP A 14 18.22 -4.68 -0.68
CA ASP A 14 17.88 -4.50 -2.10
C ASP A 14 16.35 -4.62 -2.32
N PRO A 15 15.66 -3.55 -2.80
CA PRO A 15 14.24 -3.57 -3.11
C PRO A 15 13.80 -4.72 -4.00
N ARG A 16 14.67 -5.19 -4.90
CA ARG A 16 14.39 -6.31 -5.82
C ARG A 16 14.17 -7.62 -5.07
N LEU A 17 14.91 -7.86 -3.98
CA LEU A 17 14.78 -9.05 -3.12
C LEU A 17 13.77 -8.83 -1.99
N VAL A 18 13.70 -7.62 -1.44
CA VAL A 18 12.75 -7.28 -0.38
C VAL A 18 11.30 -7.38 -0.86
N ALA A 19 11.00 -6.98 -2.10
CA ALA A 19 9.64 -7.04 -2.64
C ALA A 19 9.04 -8.47 -2.63
N PRO A 20 9.65 -9.49 -3.27
CA PRO A 20 9.14 -10.86 -3.22
C PRO A 20 9.19 -11.44 -1.81
N THR A 21 10.18 -11.08 -0.99
CA THR A 21 10.26 -11.56 0.40
C THR A 21 9.15 -10.98 1.29
N CYS A 22 8.79 -9.71 1.10
CA CYS A 22 7.62 -9.13 1.77
C CYS A 22 6.33 -9.83 1.37
N LEU A 23 6.17 -10.19 0.09
CA LEU A 23 5.02 -10.96 -0.38
C LEU A 23 4.99 -12.36 0.26
N TYR A 24 6.15 -13.02 0.34
CA TYR A 24 6.31 -14.31 1.04
C TYR A 24 5.85 -14.21 2.50
N LEU A 25 6.38 -13.23 3.23
CA LEU A 25 6.08 -13.03 4.65
C LEU A 25 4.62 -12.64 4.89
N ALA A 26 4.06 -11.72 4.09
CA ALA A 26 2.66 -11.32 4.17
C ALA A 26 1.73 -12.51 3.92
N SER A 27 2.06 -13.38 2.95
CA SER A 27 1.26 -14.57 2.67
C SER A 27 1.17 -15.52 3.87
N LYS A 28 2.24 -15.62 4.67
CA LYS A 28 2.26 -16.41 5.90
C LYS A 28 1.48 -15.75 7.03
N ALA A 29 1.60 -14.42 7.16
CA ALA A 29 0.90 -13.65 8.18
C ALA A 29 -0.63 -13.62 7.96
N GLU A 30 -1.07 -13.58 6.70
CA GLU A 30 -2.49 -13.55 6.29
C GLU A 30 -3.07 -14.97 6.07
N GLU A 31 -2.44 -16.01 6.63
CA GLU A 31 -2.90 -17.41 6.57
C GLU A 31 -3.15 -17.94 5.14
N SER A 32 -2.49 -17.37 4.14
CA SER A 32 -2.58 -17.74 2.72
C SER A 32 -1.20 -18.05 2.15
N PRO A 33 -0.46 -19.04 2.69
CA PRO A 33 0.97 -19.20 2.46
C PRO A 33 1.32 -19.52 1.00
N VAL A 34 2.27 -18.78 0.45
CA VAL A 34 2.83 -19.00 -0.89
C VAL A 34 4.20 -19.65 -0.80
N ALA A 35 4.46 -20.71 -1.56
CA ALA A 35 5.76 -21.36 -1.57
C ALA A 35 6.85 -20.44 -2.19
N ALA A 36 8.01 -20.30 -1.53
CA ALA A 36 9.12 -19.47 -2.01
C ALA A 36 9.59 -19.83 -3.44
N ARG A 37 9.50 -21.12 -3.81
CA ARG A 37 9.80 -21.60 -5.17
C ARG A 37 8.94 -20.91 -6.24
N LEU A 38 7.67 -20.64 -5.95
CA LEU A 38 6.79 -19.94 -6.88
C LEU A 38 7.23 -18.48 -7.04
N LEU A 39 7.61 -17.82 -5.96
CA LEU A 39 8.08 -16.43 -6.01
C LEU A 39 9.35 -16.31 -6.85
N VAL A 40 10.34 -17.19 -6.64
CA VAL A 40 11.55 -17.26 -7.48
C VAL A 40 11.19 -17.49 -8.95
N PHE A 41 10.27 -18.43 -9.23
CA PHE A 41 9.85 -18.72 -10.59
C PHE A 41 9.20 -17.51 -11.27
N TYR A 42 8.26 -16.84 -10.60
CA TYR A 42 7.58 -15.67 -11.15
C TYR A 42 8.50 -14.46 -11.27
N SER A 43 9.40 -14.21 -10.31
CA SER A 43 10.40 -13.15 -10.42
C SER A 43 11.24 -13.29 -11.70
N ARG A 44 11.68 -14.51 -12.04
CA ARG A 44 12.44 -14.80 -13.27
C ARG A 44 11.59 -14.72 -14.54
N LYS A 45 10.29 -15.00 -14.44
CA LYS A 45 9.36 -14.93 -15.57
C LYS A 45 8.97 -13.49 -15.91
N VAL A 46 8.78 -12.65 -14.89
CA VAL A 46 8.36 -11.26 -15.02
C VAL A 46 9.54 -10.37 -15.40
N TYR A 47 10.71 -10.58 -14.79
CA TYR A 47 11.90 -9.76 -15.00
C TYR A 47 12.96 -10.55 -15.77
N THR A 48 13.38 -10.00 -16.91
CA THR A 48 14.45 -10.58 -17.75
C THR A 48 15.86 -10.23 -17.28
N ASP A 49 16.00 -9.23 -16.40
CA ASP A 49 17.27 -8.77 -15.86
C ASP A 49 17.84 -9.77 -14.83
N GLU A 50 19.13 -10.11 -14.99
CA GLU A 50 19.87 -11.03 -14.12
C GLU A 50 19.81 -10.64 -12.64
N ARG A 51 19.65 -9.35 -12.33
CA ARG A 51 19.55 -8.84 -10.95
C ARG A 51 18.28 -9.25 -10.21
N TYR A 52 17.32 -9.88 -10.89
CA TYR A 52 16.11 -10.44 -10.29
C TYR A 52 16.17 -11.98 -10.15
N LYS A 53 17.31 -12.60 -10.51
CA LYS A 53 17.49 -14.05 -10.42
C LYS A 53 17.94 -14.48 -9.02
N PHE A 54 17.02 -14.39 -8.08
CA PHE A 54 17.23 -14.90 -6.73
C PHE A 54 17.06 -16.42 -6.66
N GLU A 55 17.65 -17.01 -5.62
CA GLU A 55 17.44 -18.38 -5.18
C GLU A 55 16.52 -18.42 -3.96
N ILE A 56 16.05 -19.62 -3.61
CA ILE A 56 15.18 -19.80 -2.43
C ILE A 56 15.92 -19.36 -1.16
N LYS A 57 17.23 -19.64 -1.05
CA LYS A 57 18.05 -19.27 0.10
C LYS A 57 18.05 -17.76 0.34
N ASP A 58 18.09 -16.95 -0.73
CA ASP A 58 18.15 -15.49 -0.64
C ASP A 58 16.84 -14.93 -0.05
N ILE A 59 15.70 -15.52 -0.44
CA ILE A 59 14.39 -15.16 0.13
C ILE A 59 14.33 -15.53 1.62
N LEU A 60 14.80 -16.71 2.00
CA LEU A 60 14.77 -17.16 3.40
C LEU A 60 15.71 -16.35 4.30
N GLU A 61 16.90 -15.99 3.80
CA GLU A 61 17.82 -15.10 4.52
C GLU A 61 17.24 -13.68 4.67
N MET A 62 16.68 -13.13 3.59
CA MET A 62 16.03 -11.82 3.65
C MET A 62 14.78 -11.83 4.53
N GLU A 63 14.08 -12.96 4.64
CA GLU A 63 12.91 -13.09 5.50
C GLU A 63 13.28 -12.81 6.96
N MET A 64 14.34 -13.46 7.46
CA MET A 64 14.81 -13.24 8.83
C MET A 64 15.21 -11.77 9.04
N LYS A 65 15.92 -11.17 8.08
CA LYS A 65 16.30 -9.76 8.12
C LYS A 65 15.12 -8.80 8.17
N ILE A 66 14.02 -9.11 7.47
CA ILE A 66 12.79 -8.29 7.48
C ILE A 66 12.04 -8.50 8.80
N LEU A 67 11.94 -9.73 9.30
CA LEU A 67 11.31 -10.04 10.59
C LEU A 67 11.96 -9.25 11.73
N GLU A 68 13.29 -9.27 11.81
CA GLU A 68 14.07 -8.49 12.77
C GLU A 68 13.84 -6.98 12.59
N ALA A 69 13.89 -6.47 11.36
CA ALA A 69 13.65 -5.06 11.10
C ALA A 69 12.23 -4.61 11.53
N LEU A 70 11.24 -5.50 11.46
CA LEU A 70 9.86 -5.20 11.86
C LEU A 70 9.57 -5.43 13.34
N ASP A 71 10.56 -5.83 14.14
CA ASP A 71 10.39 -6.32 15.52
C ASP A 71 9.27 -7.37 15.63
N TYR A 72 9.12 -8.21 14.60
CA TYR A 72 8.08 -9.25 14.49
C TYR A 72 6.62 -8.74 14.55
N TYR A 73 6.38 -7.44 14.45
CA TYR A 73 5.02 -6.89 14.33
C TYR A 73 4.50 -7.10 12.90
N LEU A 74 3.79 -8.21 12.65
CA LEU A 74 3.33 -8.60 11.31
C LEU A 74 1.88 -8.21 10.99
N VAL A 75 1.03 -8.04 12.01
CA VAL A 75 -0.38 -7.70 11.81
C VAL A 75 -0.52 -6.26 11.31
N VAL A 76 -1.24 -6.07 10.21
CA VAL A 76 -1.55 -4.77 9.62
C VAL A 76 -3.06 -4.61 9.51
N PHE A 77 -3.58 -3.49 10.00
CA PHE A 77 -4.99 -3.15 9.84
C PHE A 77 -5.17 -2.38 8.54
N HIS A 78 -6.03 -2.88 7.66
CA HIS A 78 -6.26 -2.30 6.34
C HIS A 78 -7.54 -1.45 6.27
N PRO A 79 -7.57 -0.35 5.50
CA PRO A 79 -8.77 0.48 5.35
C PRO A 79 -9.98 -0.25 4.75
N TYR A 80 -9.73 -1.30 3.96
CA TYR A 80 -10.78 -2.10 3.30
C TYR A 80 -11.81 -2.68 4.27
N ARG A 81 -11.41 -3.00 5.50
CA ARG A 81 -12.31 -3.64 6.47
C ARG A 81 -13.50 -2.75 6.84
N ALA A 82 -13.28 -1.44 6.98
CA ALA A 82 -14.32 -0.48 7.34
C ALA A 82 -15.09 0.03 6.11
N LEU A 83 -14.49 -0.02 4.92
CA LEU A 83 -14.97 0.66 3.73
C LEU A 83 -16.42 0.27 3.31
N PRO A 84 -16.80 -1.02 3.19
CA PRO A 84 -18.14 -1.39 2.75
C PRO A 84 -19.23 -0.93 3.72
N GLN A 85 -18.98 -1.06 5.02
CA GLN A 85 -19.94 -0.66 6.06
C GLN A 85 -20.12 0.86 6.06
N LEU A 86 -19.03 1.63 5.97
CA LEU A 86 -19.09 3.09 5.92
C LEU A 86 -19.78 3.59 4.65
N LEU A 87 -19.53 2.95 3.49
CA LEU A 87 -20.22 3.30 2.25
C LEU A 87 -21.73 3.02 2.33
N GLN A 88 -22.13 1.89 2.90
CA GLN A 88 -23.53 1.55 3.10
C GLN A 88 -24.21 2.56 4.03
N ASP A 89 -23.56 2.90 5.14
CA ASP A 89 -24.05 3.86 6.14
C ASP A 89 -24.20 5.27 5.56
N ALA A 90 -23.26 5.68 4.71
CA ALA A 90 -23.31 6.96 3.99
C ALA A 90 -24.37 7.01 2.85
N GLY A 91 -25.13 5.93 2.63
CA GLY A 91 -26.08 5.83 1.51
C GLY A 91 -25.41 5.73 0.12
N MET A 92 -24.13 5.34 0.09
CA MET A 92 -23.28 5.21 -1.12
C MET A 92 -22.84 3.76 -1.35
N GLY A 93 -23.67 2.79 -0.95
CA GLY A 93 -23.39 1.36 -1.08
C GLY A 93 -23.55 0.78 -2.50
N ASP A 94 -23.69 1.61 -3.54
CA ASP A 94 -23.77 1.12 -4.91
C ASP A 94 -22.42 0.62 -5.44
N ILE A 95 -22.48 -0.22 -6.48
CA ILE A 95 -21.30 -0.86 -7.07
C ILE A 95 -20.31 0.18 -7.59
N SER A 96 -20.80 1.28 -8.16
CA SER A 96 -19.93 2.32 -8.73
C SER A 96 -19.14 3.05 -7.65
N MET A 97 -19.80 3.47 -6.56
CA MET A 97 -19.13 4.11 -5.42
C MET A 97 -18.17 3.16 -4.72
N THR A 98 -18.55 1.88 -4.58
CA THR A 98 -17.68 0.86 -4.00
C THR A 98 -16.41 0.68 -4.82
N GLN A 99 -16.52 0.53 -6.14
CA GLN A 99 -15.35 0.38 -7.02
C GLN A 99 -14.46 1.62 -7.01
N LEU A 100 -15.05 2.82 -7.07
CA LEU A 100 -14.32 4.08 -7.01
C LEU A 100 -13.53 4.20 -5.71
N SER A 101 -14.21 4.04 -4.57
CA SER A 101 -13.59 4.17 -3.25
C SER A 101 -12.55 3.08 -2.99
N TRP A 102 -12.80 1.86 -3.46
CA TRP A 102 -11.82 0.77 -3.39
C TRP A 102 -10.57 1.07 -4.21
N GLY A 103 -10.74 1.64 -5.41
CA GLY A 103 -9.64 2.12 -6.25
C GLY A 103 -8.79 3.18 -5.54
N LEU A 104 -9.43 4.18 -4.94
CA LEU A 104 -8.75 5.20 -4.13
C LEU A 104 -7.95 4.56 -2.98
N VAL A 105 -8.56 3.64 -2.23
CA VAL A 105 -7.87 2.92 -1.14
C VAL A 105 -6.66 2.14 -1.67
N ASN A 106 -6.75 1.47 -2.83
CA ASN A 106 -5.60 0.78 -3.43
C ASN A 106 -4.45 1.76 -3.70
N ASP A 107 -4.75 2.95 -4.21
CA ASP A 107 -3.73 3.94 -4.54
C ASP A 107 -3.07 4.56 -3.30
N THR A 108 -3.75 4.61 -2.15
CA THR A 108 -3.14 5.11 -0.89
C THR A 108 -1.91 4.30 -0.44
N TYR A 109 -1.76 3.03 -0.86
CA TYR A 109 -0.55 2.24 -0.56
C TYR A 109 0.68 2.69 -1.35
N LYS A 110 0.50 3.53 -2.38
CA LYS A 110 1.59 4.22 -3.09
C LYS A 110 2.11 5.43 -2.31
N MET A 111 1.43 5.84 -1.24
CA MET A 111 1.77 6.94 -0.35
C MET A 111 2.18 6.43 1.04
N ASP A 112 2.56 7.33 1.94
CA ASP A 112 2.93 7.00 3.32
C ASP A 112 1.74 7.03 4.30
N LEU A 113 0.53 7.32 3.81
CA LEU A 113 -0.70 7.44 4.58
C LEU A 113 -0.93 6.30 5.58
N ILE A 114 -0.70 5.04 5.16
CA ILE A 114 -0.90 3.85 6.02
C ILE A 114 0.07 3.77 7.21
N LEU A 115 1.14 4.57 7.21
CA LEU A 115 2.10 4.66 8.31
C LEU A 115 1.75 5.78 9.30
N VAL A 116 1.06 6.83 8.84
CA VAL A 116 0.82 8.06 9.61
C VAL A 116 -0.61 8.21 10.10
N HIS A 117 -1.58 7.58 9.43
CA HIS A 117 -3.01 7.70 9.74
C HIS A 117 -3.65 6.36 10.07
N ALA A 118 -4.69 6.40 10.91
CA ALA A 118 -5.48 5.23 11.22
C ALA A 118 -6.25 4.74 9.97
N PRO A 119 -6.42 3.43 9.76
CA PRO A 119 -7.02 2.89 8.54
C PRO A 119 -8.43 3.39 8.24
N HIS A 120 -9.25 3.61 9.27
CA HIS A 120 -10.60 4.15 9.10
C HIS A 120 -10.59 5.61 8.63
N MET A 121 -9.61 6.43 9.04
CA MET A 121 -9.47 7.82 8.56
C MET A 121 -9.11 7.86 7.07
N ILE A 122 -8.27 6.94 6.61
CA ILE A 122 -7.94 6.79 5.19
C ILE A 122 -9.18 6.38 4.40
N ALA A 123 -9.98 5.44 4.91
CA ALA A 123 -11.24 5.04 4.29
C ALA A 123 -12.22 6.22 4.19
N LEU A 124 -12.39 7.00 5.26
CA LEU A 124 -13.24 8.19 5.28
C LEU A 124 -12.77 9.26 4.28
N ALA A 125 -11.46 9.48 4.16
CA ALA A 125 -10.90 10.39 3.16
C ALA A 125 -11.16 9.93 1.72
N CYS A 126 -11.07 8.61 1.46
CA CYS A 126 -11.42 8.04 0.15
C CYS A 126 -12.91 8.20 -0.16
N ILE A 127 -13.78 7.96 0.84
CA ILE A 127 -15.23 8.18 0.73
C ILE A 127 -15.55 9.65 0.46
N TYR A 128 -14.88 10.58 1.16
CA TYR A 128 -15.04 12.02 0.96
C TYR A 128 -14.65 12.46 -0.46
N ILE A 129 -13.52 11.96 -0.99
CA ILE A 129 -13.14 12.23 -2.39
C ILE A 129 -14.21 11.66 -3.34
N ALA A 130 -14.63 10.41 -3.14
CA ALA A 130 -15.61 9.76 -3.99
C ALA A 130 -16.96 10.50 -3.98
N SER A 131 -17.41 10.99 -2.82
CA SER A 131 -18.66 11.75 -2.71
C SER A 131 -18.59 13.06 -3.48
N VAL A 132 -17.48 13.79 -3.36
CA VAL A 132 -17.27 15.05 -4.09
C VAL A 132 -17.22 14.81 -5.61
N LEU A 133 -16.50 13.78 -6.07
CA LEU A 133 -16.40 13.43 -7.50
C LEU A 133 -17.74 13.01 -8.13
N LYS A 134 -18.74 12.67 -7.32
CA LYS A 134 -20.03 12.13 -7.76
C LYS A 134 -21.21 13.00 -7.31
N ASP A 135 -20.92 14.23 -6.88
CA ASP A 135 -21.89 15.22 -6.43
C ASP A 135 -22.86 14.65 -5.37
N LYS A 136 -22.34 13.84 -4.45
CA LYS A 136 -23.09 13.27 -3.33
C LYS A 136 -22.91 14.14 -2.08
N ASP A 137 -24.01 14.64 -1.56
CA ASP A 137 -24.02 15.33 -0.27
C ASP A 137 -23.92 14.32 0.87
N THR A 138 -22.80 14.37 1.59
CA THR A 138 -22.49 13.53 2.75
C THR A 138 -22.27 14.34 4.02
N THR A 139 -22.62 15.63 4.00
CA THR A 139 -22.31 16.58 5.10
C THR A 139 -22.91 16.12 6.42
N ALA A 140 -24.21 15.81 6.44
CA ALA A 140 -24.90 15.34 7.64
C ALA A 140 -24.32 14.03 8.19
N TRP A 141 -23.97 13.09 7.30
CA TRP A 141 -23.37 11.81 7.69
C TRP A 141 -22.00 12.00 8.37
N PHE A 142 -21.14 12.85 7.82
CA PHE A 142 -19.86 13.17 8.46
C PHE A 142 -20.01 13.88 9.81
N GLU A 143 -21.03 14.73 9.97
CA GLU A 143 -21.36 15.37 11.25
C GLU A 143 -21.80 14.35 12.31
N GLU A 144 -22.63 13.37 11.93
CA GLU A 144 -23.09 12.29 12.81
C GLU A 144 -21.95 11.40 13.30
N LEU A 145 -20.96 11.14 12.45
CA LEU A 145 -19.77 10.36 12.81
C LEU A 145 -18.86 11.04 13.83
N ARG A 146 -19.01 12.36 14.05
CA ARG A 146 -18.15 13.17 14.95
C ARG A 146 -16.66 13.04 14.66
N VAL A 147 -16.31 12.89 13.40
CA VAL A 147 -14.92 12.79 12.94
C VAL A 147 -14.33 14.18 12.73
N ASP A 148 -13.04 14.34 12.99
CA ASP A 148 -12.32 15.57 12.67
C ASP A 148 -12.17 15.73 11.15
N MET A 149 -13.01 16.58 10.58
CA MET A 149 -13.00 16.89 9.15
C MET A 149 -11.71 17.59 8.69
N THR A 150 -10.95 18.20 9.59
CA THR A 150 -9.63 18.76 9.25
C THR A 150 -8.68 17.65 8.83
N VAL A 151 -8.66 16.55 9.60
CA VAL A 151 -7.81 15.39 9.30
C VAL A 151 -8.27 14.70 8.02
N VAL A 152 -9.57 14.50 7.83
CA VAL A 152 -10.13 13.92 6.59
C VAL A 152 -9.71 14.74 5.37
N LYS A 153 -9.88 16.06 5.42
CA LYS A 153 -9.49 16.97 4.34
C LYS A 153 -7.99 16.94 4.07
N ASN A 154 -7.15 16.90 5.10
CA ASN A 154 -5.70 16.82 4.93
C ASN A 154 -5.28 15.54 4.21
N ILE A 155 -5.83 14.39 4.61
CA ILE A 155 -5.58 13.11 3.93
C ILE A 155 -6.08 13.17 2.49
N SER A 156 -7.28 13.72 2.26
CA SER A 156 -7.83 13.86 0.91
C SER A 156 -6.97 14.75 0.02
N MET A 157 -6.44 15.86 0.54
CA MET A 157 -5.51 16.73 -0.20
C MET A 157 -4.22 15.98 -0.55
N GLU A 158 -3.64 15.22 0.37
CA GLU A 158 -2.44 14.41 0.07
C GLU A 158 -2.68 13.38 -1.05
N ILE A 159 -3.87 12.75 -1.07
CA ILE A 159 -4.26 11.82 -2.14
C ILE A 159 -4.39 12.55 -3.48
N LEU A 160 -4.98 13.74 -3.50
CA LEU A 160 -5.14 14.53 -4.72
C LEU A 160 -3.80 15.07 -5.22
N ASP A 161 -2.96 15.59 -4.33
CA ASP A 161 -1.60 16.02 -4.63
C ASP A 161 -0.77 14.87 -5.21
N PHE A 162 -0.97 13.64 -4.72
CA PHE A 162 -0.34 12.47 -5.31
C PHE A 162 -0.76 12.30 -6.78
N TYR A 163 -2.05 12.41 -7.11
CA TYR A 163 -2.50 12.28 -8.51
C TYR A 163 -1.94 13.36 -9.43
N ASP A 164 -1.84 14.60 -8.95
CA ASP A 164 -1.26 15.71 -9.73
C ASP A 164 0.25 15.50 -9.97
N ASN A 165 0.98 14.98 -8.98
CA ASN A 165 2.43 14.82 -9.06
C ASN A 165 2.88 13.48 -9.66
N HIS A 166 2.08 12.40 -9.56
CA HIS A 166 2.50 11.04 -9.93
C HIS A 166 2.81 10.89 -11.42
N LEU A 167 2.17 11.71 -12.27
CA LEU A 167 2.45 11.76 -13.72
C LEU A 167 3.90 12.14 -14.05
N SER A 168 4.67 12.68 -13.09
CA SER A 168 6.06 13.12 -13.30
C SER A 168 7.13 12.03 -13.09
N ILE A 169 6.76 10.86 -12.56
CA ILE A 169 7.70 9.77 -12.25
C ILE A 169 7.69 8.74 -13.38
N THR A 170 8.70 8.81 -14.25
CA THR A 170 8.86 7.85 -15.35
C THR A 170 9.57 6.58 -14.89
N GLU A 171 9.26 5.45 -15.54
CA GLU A 171 9.96 4.18 -15.30
C GLU A 171 11.47 4.29 -15.51
N GLU A 172 11.91 5.10 -16.49
CA GLU A 172 13.31 5.37 -16.75
C GLU A 172 14.04 6.00 -15.56
N ARG A 173 13.38 6.94 -14.86
CA ARG A 173 13.94 7.55 -13.63
C ARG A 173 14.05 6.53 -12.52
N VAL A 174 13.03 5.67 -12.35
CA VAL A 174 13.04 4.59 -11.35
C VAL A 174 14.14 3.59 -11.65
N ASN A 175 14.25 3.12 -12.90
CA ASN A 175 15.29 2.19 -13.33
C ASN A 175 16.69 2.80 -13.16
N SER A 176 16.87 4.07 -13.51
CA SER A 176 18.14 4.79 -13.31
C SER A 176 18.52 4.88 -11.83
N ALA A 177 17.55 5.09 -10.93
CA ALA A 177 17.79 5.09 -9.49
C ALA A 177 18.12 3.69 -8.96
N LEU A 178 17.37 2.65 -9.37
CA LEU A 178 17.64 1.26 -9.01
C LEU A 178 18.99 0.75 -9.54
N ASN A 179 19.47 1.28 -10.67
CA ASN A 179 20.79 0.97 -11.20
C ASN A 179 21.94 1.53 -10.35
N LYS A 180 21.68 2.56 -9.53
CA LYS A 180 22.67 3.13 -8.60
C LYS A 180 22.80 2.33 -7.31
N LEU A 181 21.79 1.52 -6.98
CA LEU A 181 21.88 0.56 -5.89
C LEU A 181 22.87 -0.53 -6.33
N LYS A 182 24.07 -0.53 -5.75
CA LYS A 182 25.06 -1.58 -5.97
C LYS A 182 24.49 -2.93 -5.48
N PRO A 183 24.80 -4.04 -6.16
CA PRO A 183 24.46 -5.37 -5.68
C PRO A 183 25.17 -5.71 -4.38
#